data_AF-F9Q8J1-F1
#
_entry.id   AF-F9Q8J1-F1
#
_cell.length_a   1.000
_cell.length_b   1.000
_cell.length_c   1.000
_cell.angle_alpha   90.00
_cell.angle_beta   90.00
_cell.angle_gamma   90.00
#
_symmetry.space_group_name_H-M   'P 1'
#
loop_
_entity.id
_entity.type
_entity.pdbx_description
1 polymer ?
#
loop_
_entity_poly.entity_id
_entity_poly.type
_entity_poly.pdbx_seq_one_letter_code
_entity_poly.pdbx_strand_id
1 'polypeptide(L)'
;MKGLNLLKPSLAALAVSVICASAQASIVRNNVDYQYFRDFAENKGIFRVGASNIGIYNNQGQYVGTMLPNVPMPDLAVTNRRQGIATLFHPQYVSSVRHISGYYGEVQYGADSNNPDNHHFDYLVVEQNNHPGLDFQTPRLHKLVTEVAPIAVNTVESRQNAFLDKARYPYFVRVGSGLQKSRNQYGQNRDVASFYQYLIGGTPMRPVSSDISKAQFDGNLFNDGLSTYALPGDSGSPLFVYDAWEKRWKLAGNLATYYGENDSRNDYTVAQNIYMANAIKDDEIDFPIRAQTIYWKGDGASSSKLKLADPAKKHLDTNTDRPSLANGKSAHFSGVDGSEIVLQNTINQGAGALYFNNNMTVRAENNNDTWTGAGVVVNANKTVDWQVKNPQGDRLSKLGTGTLLVNGKGKNLGDISVGEGTVILDQKAENGQQQAFNQVGITSGRGTVVLANDKQVNPNNIYFGFRGGRLDLNGNALNFNYIQNADEGAKIVNHNRNQAASVTIGKELTENELEWVNWSKNHRLHWEFMSM
;
A
#
# COMPACT_ATOMS: atom_id res chain seq x y z
N MET A 1 -63.78 -28.04 20.53
CA MET A 1 -64.02 -26.59 20.32
C MET A 1 -63.10 -25.80 21.24
N LYS A 2 -62.29 -24.90 20.65
CA LYS A 2 -61.38 -23.91 21.28
C LYS A 2 -60.18 -24.52 22.06
N GLY A 3 -58.92 -24.19 21.84
CA GLY A 3 -58.26 -23.20 20.99
C GLY A 3 -56.84 -22.98 21.55
N LEU A 4 -55.84 -23.02 20.65
CA LEU A 4 -54.41 -22.70 20.79
C LEU A 4 -53.97 -21.80 21.99
N ASN A 5 -52.92 -22.23 22.71
CA ASN A 5 -52.03 -21.35 23.46
C ASN A 5 -50.62 -21.41 22.85
N LEU A 6 -50.31 -20.42 22.00
CA LEU A 6 -48.95 -20.10 21.56
C LEU A 6 -48.39 -19.00 22.47
N LEU A 7 -47.47 -19.35 23.36
CA LEU A 7 -46.61 -18.39 24.06
C LEU A 7 -45.53 -17.91 23.08
N LYS A 8 -45.66 -16.67 22.61
CA LYS A 8 -44.60 -15.94 21.91
C LYS A 8 -43.63 -15.37 22.96
N PRO A 9 -42.30 -15.58 22.85
CA PRO A 9 -41.36 -14.80 23.63
C PRO A 9 -41.33 -13.37 23.13
N SER A 10 -41.48 -12.44 24.07
CA SER A 10 -41.43 -11.00 23.89
C SER A 10 -40.05 -10.58 23.38
N LEU A 11 -39.96 -10.05 22.16
CA LEU A 11 -38.80 -9.29 21.72
C LEU A 11 -38.83 -7.94 22.45
N ALA A 12 -38.04 -7.82 23.52
CA ALA A 12 -37.69 -6.53 24.09
C ALA A 12 -36.74 -5.84 23.10
N ALA A 13 -37.27 -4.96 22.26
CA ALA A 13 -36.47 -4.05 21.45
C ALA A 13 -35.81 -3.03 22.39
N LEU A 14 -34.52 -3.23 22.68
CA LEU A 14 -33.69 -2.25 23.35
C LEU A 14 -33.42 -1.12 22.34
N ALA A 15 -34.21 -0.05 22.40
CA ALA A 15 -33.94 1.18 21.67
C ALA A 15 -32.72 1.87 22.30
N VAL A 16 -31.52 1.60 21.79
CA VAL A 16 -30.34 2.42 22.09
C VAL A 16 -30.40 3.63 21.16
N SER A 17 -30.98 4.72 21.66
CA SER A 17 -30.85 6.04 21.04
C SER A 17 -29.42 6.54 21.27
N VAL A 18 -28.51 6.21 20.35
CA VAL A 18 -27.25 6.94 20.24
C VAL A 18 -27.57 8.27 19.55
N ILE A 19 -27.46 9.37 20.29
CA ILE A 19 -27.38 10.71 19.72
C ILE A 19 -26.01 10.77 19.02
N CYS A 20 -25.94 10.33 17.76
CA CYS A 20 -24.80 10.56 16.91
C CYS A 20 -24.81 12.03 16.49
N ALA A 21 -23.83 12.79 16.95
CA ALA A 21 -23.48 14.05 16.32
C ALA A 21 -23.25 13.79 14.82
N SER A 22 -23.95 14.54 13.98
CA SER A 22 -23.89 14.46 12.53
C SER A 22 -22.47 14.70 12.02
N ALA A 23 -21.79 13.63 11.64
CA ALA A 23 -20.55 13.62 10.86
C ALA A 23 -20.92 13.28 9.41
N GLN A 24 -20.54 14.13 8.45
CA GLN A 24 -21.07 14.14 7.07
C GLN A 24 -19.97 13.87 6.02
N ALA A 25 -20.26 13.65 4.72
CA ALA A 25 -19.45 12.93 3.71
C ALA A 25 -19.80 13.02 2.20
N SER A 26 -18.76 13.18 1.34
CA SER A 26 -18.72 13.38 -0.10
C SER A 26 -20.06 13.39 -0.84
N ILE A 27 -20.38 14.54 -1.45
CA ILE A 27 -21.60 14.73 -2.23
C ILE A 27 -21.30 14.60 -3.72
N VAL A 28 -22.06 13.76 -4.42
CA VAL A 28 -22.02 13.60 -5.87
C VAL A 28 -23.39 13.84 -6.51
N ARG A 29 -23.44 14.17 -7.79
CA ARG A 29 -24.71 14.31 -8.54
C ARG A 29 -25.45 12.97 -8.62
N ASN A 30 -26.78 12.99 -8.53
CA ASN A 30 -27.61 11.78 -8.49
C ASN A 30 -28.22 11.36 -9.85
N ASN A 31 -27.93 12.10 -10.92
CA ASN A 31 -28.48 11.82 -12.26
C ASN A 31 -27.53 11.01 -13.16
N VAL A 32 -26.35 10.61 -12.67
CA VAL A 32 -25.48 9.62 -13.32
C VAL A 32 -25.42 8.36 -12.44
N ASP A 33 -24.97 7.24 -13.01
CA ASP A 33 -24.78 6.02 -12.23
C ASP A 33 -23.70 6.26 -11.16
N TYR A 34 -24.04 5.94 -9.91
CA TYR A 34 -23.12 6.05 -8.78
C TYR A 34 -21.88 5.16 -8.97
N GLN A 35 -22.01 4.09 -9.73
CA GLN A 35 -20.90 3.20 -10.08
C GLN A 35 -19.79 3.93 -10.83
N TYR A 36 -20.06 5.00 -11.59
CA TYR A 36 -19.01 5.77 -12.23
C TYR A 36 -18.01 6.34 -11.23
N PHE A 37 -18.48 6.86 -10.09
CA PHE A 37 -17.61 7.41 -9.06
C PHE A 37 -16.81 6.34 -8.31
N ARG A 38 -17.40 5.15 -8.14
CA ARG A 38 -16.75 3.98 -7.52
C ARG A 38 -15.66 3.43 -8.44
N ASP A 39 -15.99 3.21 -9.71
CA ASP A 39 -15.05 2.72 -10.70
C ASP A 39 -13.91 3.72 -10.94
N PHE A 40 -14.22 5.02 -10.95
CA PHE A 40 -13.20 6.07 -11.02
C PHE A 40 -12.23 5.96 -9.85
N ALA A 41 -12.74 5.91 -8.62
CA ALA A 41 -11.94 5.83 -7.39
C ALA A 41 -11.01 4.61 -7.33
N GLU A 42 -11.45 3.49 -7.91
CA GLU A 42 -10.76 2.19 -7.81
C GLU A 42 -10.02 1.80 -9.10
N ASN A 43 -9.93 2.71 -10.07
CA ASN A 43 -9.40 2.44 -11.42
C ASN A 43 -10.02 1.22 -12.11
N LYS A 44 -11.33 1.00 -11.92
CA LYS A 44 -12.10 -0.11 -12.48
C LYS A 44 -12.91 0.31 -13.71
N GLY A 45 -13.55 -0.67 -14.34
CA GLY A 45 -14.44 -0.45 -15.48
C GLY A 45 -13.74 0.28 -16.63
N ILE A 46 -14.30 1.42 -17.02
CA ILE A 46 -13.77 2.29 -18.09
C ILE A 46 -12.66 3.25 -17.60
N PHE A 47 -12.41 3.32 -16.29
CA PHE A 47 -11.40 4.20 -15.66
C PHE A 47 -10.10 3.47 -15.30
N ARG A 48 -9.70 2.50 -16.13
CA ARG A 48 -8.40 1.84 -15.98
C ARG A 48 -7.29 2.88 -16.14
N VAL A 49 -6.18 2.68 -15.42
CA VAL A 49 -5.00 3.56 -15.49
C VAL A 49 -4.60 3.77 -16.95
N GLY A 50 -4.38 5.03 -17.35
CA GLY A 50 -4.03 5.40 -18.72
C GLY A 50 -5.21 5.68 -19.67
N ALA A 51 -6.45 5.31 -19.33
CA ALA A 51 -7.62 5.65 -20.14
C ALA A 51 -7.82 7.18 -20.23
N SER A 52 -8.35 7.69 -21.35
CA SER A 52 -8.56 9.13 -21.56
C SER A 52 -9.82 9.39 -22.39
N ASN A 53 -10.30 10.63 -22.40
CA ASN A 53 -11.46 11.05 -23.21
C ASN A 53 -12.72 10.22 -22.94
N ILE A 54 -13.03 9.98 -21.66
CA ILE A 54 -14.10 9.08 -21.24
C ILE A 54 -15.42 9.84 -21.20
N GLY A 55 -16.35 9.52 -22.09
CA GLY A 55 -17.70 10.10 -22.09
C GLY A 55 -18.55 9.60 -20.91
N ILE A 56 -19.22 10.52 -20.23
CA ILE A 56 -20.15 10.23 -19.13
C ILE A 56 -21.57 10.51 -19.59
N TYR A 57 -22.46 9.58 -19.26
CA TYR A 57 -23.88 9.65 -19.62
C TYR A 57 -24.74 9.60 -18.35
N ASN A 58 -25.85 10.34 -18.37
CA ASN A 58 -26.82 10.28 -17.29
C ASN A 58 -27.66 9.01 -17.35
N ASN A 59 -28.51 8.81 -16.35
CA ASN A 59 -29.39 7.66 -16.23
C ASN A 59 -30.45 7.58 -17.36
N GLN A 60 -30.57 8.61 -18.20
CA GLN A 60 -31.41 8.66 -19.40
C GLN A 60 -30.60 8.42 -20.69
N GLY A 61 -29.31 8.09 -20.60
CA GLY A 61 -28.43 7.87 -21.75
C GLY A 61 -27.96 9.14 -22.46
N GLN A 62 -28.20 10.32 -21.88
CA GLN A 62 -27.77 11.60 -22.45
C GLN A 62 -26.35 11.93 -21.99
N TYR A 63 -25.53 12.41 -22.90
CA TYR A 63 -24.17 12.86 -22.60
C TYR A 63 -24.17 14.04 -21.62
N VAL A 64 -23.35 13.97 -20.57
CA VAL A 64 -23.23 15.03 -19.54
C VAL A 64 -21.83 15.59 -19.36
N GLY A 65 -20.81 15.01 -19.99
CA GLY A 65 -19.45 15.51 -19.96
C GLY A 65 -18.40 14.47 -20.32
N THR A 66 -17.17 14.92 -20.52
CA THR A 66 -16.00 14.06 -20.74
C THR A 66 -15.07 14.14 -19.55
N MET A 67 -14.72 12.98 -18.99
CA MET A 67 -13.66 12.86 -17.99
C MET A 67 -12.31 12.75 -18.69
N LEU A 68 -11.31 13.41 -18.11
CA LEU A 68 -9.90 13.35 -18.52
C LEU A 68 -9.67 13.69 -20.01
N PRO A 69 -10.12 14.87 -20.48
CA PRO A 69 -9.94 15.26 -21.87
C PRO A 69 -8.44 15.45 -22.17
N ASN A 70 -7.90 14.62 -23.07
CA ASN A 70 -6.48 14.59 -23.44
C ASN A 70 -5.50 14.36 -22.28
N VAL A 71 -5.96 13.79 -21.17
CA VAL A 71 -5.16 13.47 -19.99
C VAL A 71 -5.36 11.98 -19.67
N PRO A 72 -4.32 11.20 -19.35
CA PRO A 72 -4.51 9.80 -18.95
C PRO A 72 -5.10 9.70 -17.54
N MET A 73 -5.90 8.68 -17.26
CA MET A 73 -6.38 8.36 -15.92
C MET A 73 -5.17 8.06 -15.00
N PRO A 74 -5.04 8.72 -13.84
CA PRO A 74 -3.98 8.42 -12.89
C PRO A 74 -4.15 7.05 -12.25
N ASP A 75 -3.05 6.53 -11.74
CA ASP A 75 -3.06 5.43 -10.80
C ASP A 75 -3.40 5.93 -9.39
N LEU A 76 -4.62 5.68 -8.94
CA LEU A 76 -5.14 6.13 -7.65
C LEU A 76 -4.83 5.16 -6.52
N ALA A 77 -4.24 3.99 -6.80
CA ALA A 77 -3.86 3.02 -5.77
C ALA A 77 -2.74 3.54 -4.84
N VAL A 78 -2.11 4.66 -5.19
CA VAL A 78 -1.18 5.41 -4.33
C VAL A 78 -1.85 5.98 -3.08
N THR A 79 -3.18 6.01 -3.05
CA THR A 79 -3.99 6.38 -1.89
C THR A 79 -4.36 5.14 -1.09
N ASN A 80 -4.24 5.20 0.24
CA ASN A 80 -4.45 4.02 1.08
C ASN A 80 -5.86 3.45 0.90
N ARG A 81 -5.93 2.10 0.81
CA ARG A 81 -7.16 1.39 0.51
C ARG A 81 -8.24 1.72 1.52
N ARG A 82 -9.49 1.75 1.05
CA ARG A 82 -10.71 1.93 1.84
C ARG A 82 -10.88 3.29 2.51
N GLN A 83 -9.90 3.78 3.29
CA GLN A 83 -9.99 5.05 4.03
C GLN A 83 -9.63 6.28 3.17
N GLY A 84 -8.65 6.17 2.27
CA GLY A 84 -8.27 7.25 1.37
C GLY A 84 -7.91 8.58 2.05
N ILE A 85 -7.17 8.50 3.15
CA ILE A 85 -6.70 9.64 3.97
C ILE A 85 -5.19 9.86 3.90
N ALA A 86 -4.44 8.92 3.30
CA ALA A 86 -2.99 8.92 3.25
C ALA A 86 -2.49 8.54 1.86
N THR A 87 -1.62 9.36 1.28
CA THR A 87 -1.14 9.17 -0.10
C THR A 87 0.37 8.95 -0.14
N LEU A 88 0.81 7.85 -0.74
CA LEU A 88 2.20 7.45 -0.85
C LEU A 88 2.95 8.31 -1.88
N PHE A 89 3.96 9.05 -1.44
CA PHE A 89 4.80 9.89 -2.32
C PHE A 89 6.30 9.52 -2.24
N HIS A 90 6.67 8.75 -1.23
CA HIS A 90 7.96 8.06 -1.11
C HIS A 90 7.68 6.61 -0.68
N PRO A 91 8.51 5.61 -0.97
CA PRO A 91 8.22 4.21 -0.59
C PRO A 91 7.98 3.98 0.91
N GLN A 92 8.34 4.96 1.75
CA GLN A 92 8.19 4.90 3.20
C GLN A 92 7.42 6.08 3.81
N TYR A 93 6.99 7.07 3.01
CA TYR A 93 6.31 8.26 3.54
C TYR A 93 5.02 8.53 2.80
N VAL A 94 4.03 8.95 3.58
CA VAL A 94 2.70 9.30 3.11
C VAL A 94 2.41 10.75 3.42
N SER A 95 1.49 11.35 2.70
CA SER A 95 1.04 12.72 2.93
C SER A 95 -0.42 12.73 3.39
N SER A 96 -0.72 13.56 4.39
CA SER A 96 -2.05 13.73 4.96
C SER A 96 -2.17 15.10 5.68
N VAL A 97 -3.23 15.33 6.45
CA VAL A 97 -3.44 16.53 7.27
C VAL A 97 -3.21 16.26 8.75
N ARG A 98 -2.73 17.26 9.48
CA ARG A 98 -2.30 17.13 10.88
C ARG A 98 -3.48 16.94 11.83
N HIS A 99 -4.63 17.54 11.57
CA HIS A 99 -5.76 17.43 12.49
C HIS A 99 -6.27 15.98 12.63
N ILE A 100 -5.84 15.06 11.76
CA ILE A 100 -6.18 13.65 11.87
C ILE A 100 -5.08 12.74 12.45
N SER A 101 -3.92 13.26 12.88
CA SER A 101 -2.78 12.43 13.36
C SER A 101 -3.15 11.44 14.46
N GLY A 102 -4.13 11.79 15.31
CA GLY A 102 -4.55 10.97 16.46
C GLY A 102 -5.55 9.86 16.12
N TYR A 103 -6.03 9.76 14.88
CA TYR A 103 -7.11 8.82 14.51
C TYR A 103 -6.65 7.61 13.70
N TYR A 104 -5.41 7.61 13.21
CA TYR A 104 -4.87 6.46 12.48
C TYR A 104 -3.40 6.22 12.80
N GLY A 105 -3.06 4.93 12.84
CA GLY A 105 -1.74 4.44 13.22
C GLY A 105 -1.12 3.48 12.23
N GLU A 106 -1.84 3.19 11.16
CA GLU A 106 -1.47 2.26 10.12
C GLU A 106 -2.22 2.60 8.83
N VAL A 107 -1.67 2.18 7.70
CA VAL A 107 -2.28 2.30 6.38
C VAL A 107 -2.06 1.01 5.60
N GLN A 108 -2.95 0.72 4.67
CA GLN A 108 -2.84 -0.43 3.77
C GLN A 108 -2.92 0.05 2.32
N TYR A 109 -2.30 -0.69 1.40
CA TYR A 109 -2.28 -0.39 -0.03
C TYR A 109 -2.76 -1.58 -0.86
N GLY A 110 -3.11 -1.31 -2.13
CA GLY A 110 -3.66 -2.29 -3.07
C GLY A 110 -5.18 -2.21 -3.20
N ALA A 111 -5.80 -3.28 -3.70
CA ALA A 111 -7.22 -3.29 -3.99
C ALA A 111 -8.07 -3.45 -2.71
N ASP A 112 -9.20 -2.74 -2.66
CA ASP A 112 -10.29 -3.07 -1.77
C ASP A 112 -11.21 -4.08 -2.48
N SER A 113 -10.97 -5.37 -2.24
CA SER A 113 -11.64 -6.47 -2.93
C SER A 113 -12.02 -7.57 -1.94
N ASN A 114 -13.15 -8.23 -2.20
CA ASN A 114 -13.65 -9.38 -1.45
C ASN A 114 -13.02 -10.71 -1.92
N ASN A 115 -12.01 -10.67 -2.80
CA ASN A 115 -11.24 -11.87 -3.15
C ASN A 115 -10.55 -12.41 -1.87
N PRO A 116 -10.76 -13.69 -1.48
CA PRO A 116 -10.14 -14.26 -0.28
C PRO A 116 -8.60 -14.27 -0.33
N ASP A 117 -8.00 -14.25 -1.54
CA ASP A 117 -6.55 -14.19 -1.74
C ASP A 117 -6.02 -12.74 -1.81
N ASN A 118 -6.85 -11.75 -1.49
CA ASN A 118 -6.44 -10.35 -1.45
C ASN A 118 -5.63 -10.05 -0.19
N HIS A 119 -4.35 -10.43 -0.22
CA HIS A 119 -3.42 -10.21 0.88
C HIS A 119 -3.15 -8.72 1.10
N HIS A 120 -3.13 -8.32 2.36
CA HIS A 120 -2.88 -6.95 2.80
C HIS A 120 -1.80 -6.92 3.88
N PHE A 121 -1.11 -5.79 3.95
CA PHE A 121 -0.12 -5.56 4.98
C PHE A 121 -0.36 -4.22 5.65
N ASP A 122 -0.40 -4.24 6.98
CA ASP A 122 -0.57 -3.06 7.81
C ASP A 122 0.76 -2.31 7.93
N TYR A 123 0.89 -1.24 7.15
CA TYR A 123 2.01 -0.32 7.26
C TYR A 123 1.80 0.61 8.44
N LEU A 124 2.34 0.22 9.58
CA LEU A 124 2.34 1.00 10.82
C LEU A 124 3.07 2.34 10.64
N VAL A 125 2.48 3.41 11.16
CA VAL A 125 3.10 4.74 11.28
C VAL A 125 4.08 4.72 12.45
N VAL A 126 5.31 5.15 12.22
CA VAL A 126 6.34 5.25 13.28
C VAL A 126 6.55 6.66 13.76
N GLU A 127 6.23 7.65 12.95
CA GLU A 127 6.33 9.07 13.28
C GLU A 127 5.40 9.84 12.36
N GLN A 128 4.60 10.78 12.89
CA GLN A 128 3.61 11.51 12.11
C GLN A 128 4.21 12.63 11.24
N ASN A 129 5.37 13.19 11.63
CA ASN A 129 6.01 14.33 10.97
C ASN A 129 5.02 15.48 10.70
N ASN A 130 4.47 16.01 11.79
CA ASN A 130 3.51 17.10 11.76
C ASN A 130 4.18 18.42 11.35
N HIS A 131 3.62 19.07 10.33
CA HIS A 131 4.09 20.39 9.93
C HIS A 131 3.88 21.39 11.09
N PRO A 132 4.88 22.23 11.41
CA PRO A 132 4.82 23.08 12.60
C PRO A 132 3.75 24.17 12.51
N GLY A 133 3.48 24.68 11.30
CA GLY A 133 2.58 25.84 11.09
C GLY A 133 1.42 25.63 10.12
N LEU A 134 1.23 24.43 9.56
CA LEU A 134 0.17 24.14 8.60
C LEU A 134 -0.57 22.89 9.04
N ASP A 135 -1.83 22.76 8.63
CA ASP A 135 -2.59 21.53 8.76
C ASP A 135 -2.13 20.51 7.70
N PHE A 136 -0.94 19.97 7.92
CA PHE A 136 -0.24 19.06 7.02
C PHE A 136 0.65 18.13 7.83
N GLN A 137 0.80 16.90 7.37
CA GLN A 137 1.74 15.94 7.95
C GLN A 137 2.32 15.02 6.88
N THR A 138 3.51 14.48 7.15
CA THR A 138 4.21 13.53 6.27
C THR A 138 4.65 12.24 6.97
N PRO A 139 3.72 11.39 7.45
CA PRO A 139 4.06 10.27 8.31
C PRO A 139 5.04 9.27 7.67
N ARG A 140 5.96 8.77 8.49
CA ARG A 140 6.90 7.70 8.15
C ARG A 140 6.29 6.34 8.51
N LEU A 141 6.45 5.37 7.61
CA LEU A 141 6.00 3.99 7.78
C LEU A 141 7.13 3.08 8.29
N HIS A 142 6.80 2.03 9.03
CA HIS A 142 7.79 1.09 9.57
C HIS A 142 8.41 0.16 8.50
N LYS A 143 7.76 0.02 7.33
CA LYS A 143 8.17 -0.82 6.20
C LYS A 143 8.05 -0.06 4.89
N LEU A 144 8.84 -0.47 3.90
CA LEU A 144 8.71 0.01 2.53
C LEU A 144 7.45 -0.58 1.88
N VAL A 145 6.63 0.26 1.27
CA VAL A 145 5.42 -0.16 0.57
C VAL A 145 5.76 -0.87 -0.74
N THR A 146 5.27 -2.09 -0.90
CA THR A 146 5.61 -2.94 -2.05
C THR A 146 4.57 -2.93 -3.16
N GLU A 147 3.30 -2.72 -2.82
CA GLU A 147 2.14 -2.94 -3.68
C GLU A 147 1.98 -1.83 -4.75
N VAL A 148 2.49 -0.62 -4.50
CA VAL A 148 2.30 0.55 -5.38
C VAL A 148 3.57 1.38 -5.52
N ALA A 149 3.71 2.07 -6.65
CA ALA A 149 4.77 3.04 -6.88
C ALA A 149 4.35 4.41 -6.32
N PRO A 150 5.21 5.13 -5.59
CA PRO A 150 4.84 6.45 -5.06
C PRO A 150 4.59 7.49 -6.15
N ILE A 151 3.68 8.43 -5.90
CA ILE A 151 3.41 9.53 -6.82
C ILE A 151 4.43 10.66 -6.66
N ALA A 152 4.70 11.43 -7.74
CA ALA A 152 5.45 12.68 -7.57
C ALA A 152 4.67 13.69 -6.73
N VAL A 153 5.42 14.53 -6.02
CA VAL A 153 4.89 15.70 -5.33
C VAL A 153 4.94 16.90 -6.28
N ASN A 154 3.89 17.71 -6.30
CA ASN A 154 3.91 18.98 -7.00
C ASN A 154 4.85 19.96 -6.31
N THR A 155 5.64 20.70 -7.08
CA THR A 155 6.50 21.76 -6.53
C THR A 155 5.63 22.91 -6.06
N VAL A 156 5.79 23.33 -4.81
CA VAL A 156 5.10 24.51 -4.28
C VAL A 156 5.52 25.74 -5.10
N GLU A 157 4.55 26.39 -5.74
CA GLU A 157 4.77 27.65 -6.45
C GLU A 157 4.53 28.83 -5.51
N SER A 158 5.50 29.74 -5.41
CA SER A 158 5.35 31.00 -4.65
C SER A 158 4.35 31.98 -5.27
N ARG A 159 3.98 31.75 -6.53
CA ARG A 159 3.05 32.60 -7.29
C ARG A 159 1.62 32.37 -6.81
N GLN A 160 0.93 33.46 -6.47
CA GLN A 160 -0.50 33.43 -6.21
C GLN A 160 -1.27 32.93 -7.45
N ASN A 161 -2.27 32.08 -7.22
CA ASN A 161 -3.13 31.44 -8.21
C ASN A 161 -2.40 30.55 -9.23
N ALA A 162 -1.25 29.97 -8.86
CA ALA A 162 -0.55 28.99 -9.66
C ALA A 162 -1.46 27.88 -10.22
N PHE A 163 -2.35 27.30 -9.40
CA PHE A 163 -3.26 26.22 -9.82
C PHE A 163 -4.39 26.66 -10.76
N LEU A 164 -4.56 27.97 -10.99
CA LEU A 164 -5.52 28.48 -11.97
C LEU A 164 -4.91 28.56 -13.37
N ASP A 165 -3.61 28.34 -13.51
CA ASP A 165 -2.90 28.31 -14.79
C ASP A 165 -3.22 27.03 -15.57
N LYS A 166 -4.29 27.07 -16.36
CA LYS A 166 -4.75 25.94 -17.17
C LYS A 166 -3.74 25.47 -18.22
N ALA A 167 -2.77 26.31 -18.61
CA ALA A 167 -1.74 25.91 -19.56
C ALA A 167 -0.77 24.90 -18.94
N ARG A 168 -0.56 24.96 -17.62
CA ARG A 168 0.26 24.01 -16.88
C ARG A 168 -0.56 22.96 -16.13
N TYR A 169 -1.64 23.37 -15.48
CA TYR A 169 -2.47 22.51 -14.63
C TYR A 169 -3.90 22.40 -15.21
N PRO A 170 -4.08 21.70 -16.35
CA PRO A 170 -5.37 21.65 -17.04
C PRO A 170 -6.43 20.81 -16.33
N TYR A 171 -6.04 19.89 -15.43
CA TYR A 171 -6.98 18.92 -14.85
C TYR A 171 -6.58 18.49 -13.45
N PHE A 172 -7.59 18.37 -12.58
CA PHE A 172 -7.46 17.93 -11.20
C PHE A 172 -8.41 16.77 -10.94
N VAL A 173 -7.98 15.83 -10.10
CA VAL A 173 -8.84 14.74 -9.63
C VAL A 173 -8.63 14.52 -8.14
N ARG A 174 -9.60 13.90 -7.49
CA ARG A 174 -9.51 13.50 -6.10
C ARG A 174 -10.14 12.12 -5.86
N VAL A 175 -9.78 11.51 -4.75
CA VAL A 175 -10.41 10.30 -4.23
C VAL A 175 -10.43 10.39 -2.71
N GLY A 176 -11.50 9.94 -2.06
CA GLY A 176 -11.64 9.93 -0.61
C GLY A 176 -12.78 9.02 -0.15
N SER A 177 -12.89 8.79 1.16
CA SER A 177 -13.95 7.96 1.73
C SER A 177 -14.55 8.57 3.00
N GLY A 178 -14.81 9.88 3.00
CA GLY A 178 -15.74 10.36 4.01
C GLY A 178 -17.12 9.65 3.87
N LEU A 179 -18.12 10.01 4.69
CA LEU A 179 -19.53 9.69 4.47
C LEU A 179 -19.90 9.92 2.98
N GLN A 180 -21.06 9.47 2.54
CA GLN A 180 -21.40 9.50 1.14
C GLN A 180 -22.82 10.01 0.97
N LYS A 181 -22.99 11.00 0.11
CA LYS A 181 -24.28 11.56 -0.25
C LYS A 181 -24.43 11.70 -1.75
N SER A 182 -25.68 11.70 -2.18
CA SER A 182 -26.06 12.12 -3.53
C SER A 182 -26.87 13.41 -3.44
N ARG A 183 -26.71 14.30 -4.43
CA ARG A 183 -27.45 15.57 -4.54
C ARG A 183 -28.18 15.61 -5.87
N ASN A 184 -29.44 16.04 -5.83
CA ASN A 184 -30.22 16.32 -7.03
C ASN A 184 -29.99 17.74 -7.56
N GLN A 185 -30.47 18.00 -8.78
CA GLN A 185 -30.32 19.30 -9.44
C GLN A 185 -30.98 20.47 -8.69
N TYR A 186 -31.84 20.19 -7.71
CA TYR A 186 -32.52 21.17 -6.86
C TYR A 186 -31.80 21.41 -5.53
N GLY A 187 -30.61 20.82 -5.33
CA GLY A 187 -29.80 21.01 -4.12
C GLY A 187 -30.16 20.09 -2.95
N GLN A 188 -31.06 19.13 -3.12
CA GLN A 188 -31.46 18.23 -2.04
C GLN A 188 -30.48 17.06 -1.92
N ASN A 189 -29.94 16.87 -0.71
CA ASN A 189 -29.02 15.78 -0.40
C ASN A 189 -29.78 14.52 0.06
N ARG A 190 -29.23 13.34 -0.23
CA ARG A 190 -29.63 12.05 0.31
C ARG A 190 -28.42 11.27 0.77
N ASP A 191 -28.48 10.73 1.98
CA ASP A 191 -27.42 9.89 2.56
C ASP A 191 -27.34 8.53 1.82
N VAL A 192 -26.11 8.06 1.62
CA VAL A 192 -25.79 6.82 0.90
C VAL A 192 -25.03 5.84 1.81
N ALA A 193 -23.94 6.26 2.43
CA ALA A 193 -23.13 5.42 3.31
C ALA A 193 -22.37 6.26 4.34
N SER A 194 -21.97 5.67 5.47
CA SER A 194 -21.09 6.33 6.44
C SER A 194 -19.65 6.47 5.92
N PHE A 195 -18.78 7.15 6.66
CA PHE A 195 -17.36 7.28 6.32
C PHE A 195 -16.60 5.94 6.41
N TYR A 196 -15.47 5.88 5.71
CA TYR A 196 -14.50 4.78 5.63
C TYR A 196 -15.08 3.43 5.17
N GLN A 197 -16.21 3.45 4.47
CA GLN A 197 -16.83 2.26 3.92
C GLN A 197 -16.23 1.88 2.57
N TYR A 198 -16.04 2.86 1.69
CA TYR A 198 -15.50 2.69 0.35
C TYR A 198 -15.06 4.04 -0.24
N LEU A 199 -14.23 4.01 -1.29
CA LEU A 199 -13.71 5.22 -1.94
C LEU A 199 -14.69 5.79 -2.98
N ILE A 200 -14.78 7.11 -3.07
CA ILE A 200 -15.45 7.84 -4.16
C ILE A 200 -14.45 8.82 -4.74
N GLY A 201 -14.46 8.97 -6.06
CA GLY A 201 -13.51 9.79 -6.77
C GLY A 201 -14.12 10.43 -8.01
N GLY A 202 -13.46 11.48 -8.46
CA GLY A 202 -13.86 12.25 -9.63
C GLY A 202 -13.05 13.53 -9.72
N THR A 203 -13.61 14.56 -10.35
CA THR A 203 -13.00 15.90 -10.30
C THR A 203 -13.40 16.58 -8.99
N PRO A 204 -12.51 17.36 -8.36
CA PRO A 204 -12.96 18.32 -7.35
C PRO A 204 -13.88 19.37 -8.03
N MET A 205 -14.32 20.37 -7.26
CA MET A 205 -14.88 21.59 -7.82
C MET A 205 -13.82 22.35 -8.67
N ARG A 206 -14.05 23.59 -9.08
CA ARG A 206 -13.08 24.34 -9.89
C ARG A 206 -12.15 25.13 -8.98
N PRO A 207 -10.82 25.20 -9.27
CA PRO A 207 -9.92 26.01 -8.47
C PRO A 207 -10.27 27.49 -8.63
N VAL A 208 -10.44 28.20 -7.51
CA VAL A 208 -10.78 29.64 -7.49
C VAL A 208 -9.69 30.50 -6.88
N SER A 209 -8.84 29.93 -6.03
CA SER A 209 -7.61 30.58 -5.57
C SER A 209 -6.57 29.56 -5.13
N SER A 210 -5.30 29.92 -5.21
CA SER A 210 -4.22 29.14 -4.60
C SER A 210 -3.05 30.00 -4.16
N ASP A 211 -2.32 29.56 -3.15
CA ASP A 211 -1.00 30.07 -2.78
C ASP A 211 -0.10 28.90 -2.33
N ILE A 212 1.03 29.20 -1.68
CA ILE A 212 1.99 28.18 -1.21
C ILE A 212 1.43 27.23 -0.14
N SER A 213 0.37 27.65 0.55
CA SER A 213 -0.18 26.96 1.71
C SER A 213 -1.53 26.31 1.42
N LYS A 214 -2.34 26.94 0.56
CA LYS A 214 -3.74 26.60 0.42
C LYS A 214 -4.22 26.70 -1.02
N ALA A 215 -5.11 25.80 -1.42
CA ALA A 215 -5.88 25.90 -2.65
C ALA A 215 -7.37 25.74 -2.35
N GLN A 216 -8.17 26.72 -2.78
CA GLN A 216 -9.62 26.69 -2.62
C GLN A 216 -10.28 26.28 -3.93
N PHE A 217 -11.22 25.34 -3.82
CA PHE A 217 -12.03 24.84 -4.93
C PHE A 217 -13.50 25.13 -4.64
N ASP A 218 -14.22 25.65 -5.62
CA ASP A 218 -15.62 26.04 -5.51
C ASP A 218 -16.36 25.83 -6.85
N GLY A 219 -17.69 25.69 -6.80
CA GLY A 219 -18.51 25.52 -7.99
C GLY A 219 -19.78 24.71 -7.77
N ASN A 220 -20.18 23.97 -8.80
CA ASN A 220 -21.43 23.22 -8.82
C ASN A 220 -21.18 21.79 -9.31
N LEU A 221 -21.78 20.80 -8.63
CA LEU A 221 -21.65 19.37 -8.93
C LEU A 221 -22.11 18.98 -10.35
N PHE A 222 -22.92 19.82 -10.99
CA PHE A 222 -23.50 19.56 -12.31
C PHE A 222 -22.74 20.25 -13.46
N ASN A 223 -21.63 20.95 -13.16
CA ASN A 223 -20.86 21.68 -14.17
C ASN A 223 -19.96 20.77 -15.03
N ASP A 224 -19.44 19.68 -14.45
CA ASP A 224 -18.54 18.74 -15.13
C ASP A 224 -19.09 17.31 -15.03
N GLY A 225 -18.39 16.33 -15.63
CA GLY A 225 -18.86 14.95 -15.74
C GLY A 225 -19.11 14.29 -14.37
N LEU A 226 -18.05 14.17 -13.57
CA LEU A 226 -18.06 13.52 -12.25
C LEU A 226 -17.48 14.44 -11.17
N SER A 227 -18.05 15.64 -10.99
CA SER A 227 -17.66 16.53 -9.90
C SER A 227 -18.03 15.95 -8.54
N THR A 228 -17.17 16.21 -7.55
CA THR A 228 -17.31 15.76 -6.17
C THR A 228 -17.14 16.96 -5.22
N TYR A 229 -17.92 16.98 -4.14
CA TYR A 229 -17.76 17.92 -3.03
C TYR A 229 -17.42 17.15 -1.76
N ALA A 230 -16.26 17.43 -1.17
CA ALA A 230 -15.76 16.70 -0.01
C ALA A 230 -16.40 17.17 1.31
N LEU A 231 -16.46 16.27 2.30
CA LEU A 231 -17.15 16.50 3.58
C LEU A 231 -16.37 15.78 4.73
N PRO A 232 -16.78 15.84 6.02
CA PRO A 232 -16.06 15.18 7.13
C PRO A 232 -15.63 13.70 6.93
N GLY A 233 -14.36 13.40 7.23
CA GLY A 233 -13.77 12.08 6.95
C GLY A 233 -13.16 11.98 5.54
N ASP A 234 -13.37 12.94 4.66
CA ASP A 234 -12.48 13.15 3.52
C ASP A 234 -11.18 13.89 3.91
N SER A 235 -11.05 14.36 5.15
CA SER A 235 -9.83 15.01 5.65
C SER A 235 -8.59 14.16 5.40
N GLY A 236 -7.55 14.75 4.83
CA GLY A 236 -6.32 14.05 4.43
C GLY A 236 -6.37 13.45 3.03
N SER A 237 -7.55 13.30 2.43
CA SER A 237 -7.71 12.76 1.09
C SER A 237 -6.99 13.62 0.03
N PRO A 238 -6.36 12.99 -0.98
CA PRO A 238 -5.50 13.71 -1.90
C PRO A 238 -6.26 14.52 -2.95
N LEU A 239 -5.64 15.63 -3.32
CA LEU A 239 -5.83 16.33 -4.57
C LEU A 239 -4.67 15.98 -5.50
N PHE A 240 -4.99 15.49 -6.68
CA PHE A 240 -4.03 15.24 -7.74
C PHE A 240 -4.18 16.26 -8.85
N VAL A 241 -3.06 16.64 -9.47
CA VAL A 241 -3.02 17.55 -10.63
C VAL A 241 -2.19 16.92 -11.74
N TYR A 242 -2.65 17.08 -12.98
CA TYR A 242 -1.83 16.76 -14.14
C TYR A 242 -0.97 17.97 -14.50
N ASP A 243 0.35 17.82 -14.42
CA ASP A 243 1.30 18.85 -14.86
C ASP A 243 1.55 18.61 -16.37
N ALA A 244 0.98 19.47 -17.22
CA ALA A 244 1.06 19.36 -18.67
C ALA A 244 2.49 19.60 -19.22
N TRP A 245 3.33 20.30 -18.46
CA TRP A 245 4.72 20.55 -18.86
C TRP A 245 5.59 19.31 -18.62
N GLU A 246 5.39 18.66 -17.48
CA GLU A 246 6.08 17.39 -17.15
C GLU A 246 5.34 16.14 -17.65
N LYS A 247 4.14 16.31 -18.22
CA LYS A 247 3.27 15.25 -18.77
C LYS A 247 2.98 14.13 -17.78
N ARG A 248 2.80 14.46 -16.49
CA ARG A 248 2.60 13.48 -15.41
C ARG A 248 1.63 13.97 -14.35
N TRP A 249 1.01 13.02 -13.66
CA TRP A 249 0.25 13.29 -12.43
C TRP A 249 1.16 13.55 -11.24
N LYS A 250 0.74 14.47 -10.39
CA LYS A 250 1.41 14.85 -9.14
C LYS A 250 0.41 15.04 -8.01
N LEU A 251 0.85 14.79 -6.78
CA LEU A 251 0.14 15.18 -5.56
C LEU A 251 0.21 16.70 -5.40
N ALA A 252 -0.95 17.36 -5.47
CA ALA A 252 -1.07 18.81 -5.33
C ALA A 252 -1.32 19.25 -3.89
N GLY A 253 -1.95 18.41 -3.07
CA GLY A 253 -2.28 18.72 -1.69
C GLY A 253 -3.24 17.70 -1.07
N ASN A 254 -3.71 18.00 0.13
CA ASN A 254 -4.63 17.17 0.90
C ASN A 254 -5.82 18.00 1.36
N LEU A 255 -7.01 17.42 1.34
CA LEU A 255 -8.21 18.09 1.80
C LEU A 255 -8.08 18.41 3.30
N ALA A 256 -8.24 19.68 3.64
CA ALA A 256 -8.12 20.17 5.02
C ALA A 256 -9.42 20.72 5.57
N THR A 257 -10.25 21.38 4.76
CA THR A 257 -11.45 22.07 5.26
C THR A 257 -12.63 21.95 4.32
N TYR A 258 -13.81 21.77 4.92
CA TYR A 258 -15.13 21.85 4.29
C TYR A 258 -15.92 22.97 4.97
N TYR A 259 -16.82 23.65 4.23
CA TYR A 259 -17.56 24.81 4.71
C TYR A 259 -19.05 24.53 5.03
N GLY A 260 -19.41 23.26 5.17
CA GLY A 260 -20.78 22.80 5.42
C GLY A 260 -21.50 22.31 4.15
N GLU A 261 -22.60 21.57 4.31
CA GLU A 261 -23.32 20.97 3.18
C GLU A 261 -24.02 21.98 2.27
N ASN A 262 -24.38 23.14 2.80
CA ASN A 262 -25.04 24.22 2.05
C ASN A 262 -24.04 25.12 1.31
N ASP A 263 -22.74 24.85 1.46
CA ASP A 263 -21.66 25.50 0.73
C ASP A 263 -21.14 24.55 -0.38
N SER A 264 -20.19 25.03 -1.17
CA SER A 264 -19.54 24.28 -2.24
C SER A 264 -18.01 24.36 -2.19
N ARG A 265 -17.47 25.09 -1.20
CA ARG A 265 -16.04 25.30 -1.04
C ARG A 265 -15.35 24.16 -0.32
N ASN A 266 -14.23 23.70 -0.88
CA ASN A 266 -13.26 22.86 -0.21
C ASN A 266 -11.89 23.55 -0.25
N ASP A 267 -11.21 23.58 0.90
CA ASP A 267 -9.83 24.01 0.98
C ASP A 267 -8.91 22.79 1.15
N TYR A 268 -7.84 22.79 0.35
CA TYR A 268 -6.77 21.82 0.40
C TYR A 268 -5.52 22.51 0.93
N THR A 269 -4.82 21.88 1.88
CA THR A 269 -3.46 22.27 2.20
C THR A 269 -2.56 21.83 1.04
N VAL A 270 -1.86 22.77 0.41
CA VAL A 270 -0.96 22.49 -0.72
C VAL A 270 0.19 21.60 -0.26
N ALA A 271 0.58 20.63 -1.08
CA ALA A 271 1.63 19.67 -0.75
C ALA A 271 2.96 20.38 -0.49
N GLN A 272 3.56 20.17 0.69
CA GLN A 272 4.75 20.91 1.13
C GLN A 272 6.05 20.22 0.69
N ASN A 273 6.37 20.27 -0.61
CA ASN A 273 7.48 19.49 -1.20
C ASN A 273 8.84 19.65 -0.49
N ILE A 274 9.21 20.85 -0.05
CA ILE A 274 10.47 21.09 0.68
C ILE A 274 10.44 20.41 2.06
N TYR A 275 9.35 20.57 2.81
CA TYR A 275 9.18 19.95 4.12
C TYR A 275 9.18 18.42 4.03
N MET A 276 8.46 17.87 3.05
CA MET A 276 8.40 16.43 2.77
C MET A 276 9.78 15.86 2.43
N ALA A 277 10.56 16.56 1.59
CA ALA A 277 11.92 16.15 1.26
C ALA A 277 12.88 16.20 2.47
N ASN A 278 12.76 17.22 3.33
CA ASN A 278 13.57 17.33 4.53
C ASN A 278 13.23 16.22 5.54
N ALA A 279 11.95 15.88 5.74
CA ALA A 279 11.56 14.78 6.62
C ALA A 279 12.19 13.44 6.20
N ILE A 280 12.26 13.16 4.89
CA ILE A 280 12.98 11.98 4.37
C ILE A 280 14.48 12.10 4.67
N LYS A 281 15.09 13.23 4.31
CA LYS A 281 16.52 13.46 4.46
C LYS A 281 17.01 13.33 5.90
N ASP A 282 16.22 13.77 6.88
CA ASP A 282 16.54 13.69 8.31
C ASP A 282 16.59 12.23 8.83
N ASP A 283 16.03 11.30 8.05
CA ASP A 283 16.04 9.86 8.33
C ASP A 283 17.07 9.06 7.52
N GLU A 284 17.79 9.71 6.61
CA GLU A 284 18.73 9.08 5.70
C GLU A 284 20.18 9.40 6.02
N ILE A 285 21.04 8.40 5.84
CA ILE A 285 22.48 8.51 6.07
C ILE A 285 23.21 7.95 4.86
N ASP A 286 24.04 8.78 4.24
CA ASP A 286 25.01 8.30 3.27
C ASP A 286 26.13 7.53 3.97
N PHE A 287 26.31 6.28 3.55
CA PHE A 287 27.29 5.37 4.11
C PHE A 287 28.33 4.97 3.04
N PRO A 288 29.35 5.81 2.80
CA PRO A 288 30.38 5.51 1.80
C PRO A 288 31.31 4.39 2.30
N ILE A 289 31.30 3.27 1.59
CA ILE A 289 32.16 2.10 1.77
C ILE A 289 33.56 2.41 1.24
N ARG A 290 34.56 2.35 2.13
CA ARG A 290 35.98 2.64 1.82
C ARG A 290 36.90 1.42 1.92
N ALA A 291 36.35 0.28 2.30
CA ALA A 291 37.09 -0.97 2.50
C ALA A 291 36.34 -2.11 1.81
N GLN A 292 37.06 -3.18 1.47
CA GLN A 292 36.45 -4.37 0.87
C GLN A 292 35.46 -5.05 1.82
N THR A 293 35.74 -5.04 3.13
CA THR A 293 34.88 -5.65 4.15
C THR A 293 34.61 -4.65 5.26
N ILE A 294 33.35 -4.55 5.67
CA ILE A 294 32.88 -3.73 6.78
C ILE A 294 32.19 -4.64 7.80
N TYR A 295 32.58 -4.51 9.06
CA TYR A 295 31.93 -5.20 10.16
C TYR A 295 30.86 -4.29 10.78
N TRP A 296 29.64 -4.80 10.87
CA TRP A 296 28.51 -4.10 11.46
C TRP A 296 28.10 -4.80 12.75
N LYS A 297 28.34 -4.10 13.86
CA LYS A 297 27.90 -4.51 15.19
C LYS A 297 26.72 -3.65 15.63
N GLY A 298 25.64 -4.31 16.01
CA GLY A 298 24.43 -3.71 16.58
C GLY A 298 24.54 -3.50 18.08
N ASP A 299 25.52 -2.72 18.52
CA ASP A 299 25.53 -2.24 19.90
C ASP A 299 24.48 -1.12 20.01
N GLY A 300 23.41 -1.36 20.78
CA GLY A 300 22.20 -0.54 20.81
C GLY A 300 22.47 0.96 21.02
N ALA A 301 21.71 1.81 20.31
CA ALA A 301 21.64 3.29 20.33
C ALA A 301 22.93 4.15 20.41
N SER A 302 24.12 3.61 20.68
CA SER A 302 25.32 4.37 20.97
C SER A 302 26.57 3.73 20.35
N SER A 303 26.96 4.22 19.16
CA SER A 303 28.35 4.58 18.80
C SER A 303 28.60 4.67 17.28
N SER A 304 27.70 4.17 16.42
CA SER A 304 27.84 4.29 14.97
C SER A 304 26.99 5.46 14.42
N LYS A 305 27.41 6.07 13.31
CA LYS A 305 26.63 7.12 12.63
C LYS A 305 25.21 6.63 12.28
N LEU A 306 25.04 5.32 12.04
CA LEU A 306 23.79 4.67 11.70
C LEU A 306 23.01 4.25 12.96
N LYS A 307 22.03 5.06 13.37
CA LYS A 307 21.15 4.71 14.48
C LYS A 307 20.25 3.52 14.12
N LEU A 308 20.09 2.61 15.09
CA LEU A 308 19.24 1.42 15.02
C LEU A 308 17.92 1.64 15.77
N ALA A 309 17.06 0.62 15.85
CA ALA A 309 15.93 0.67 16.77
C ALA A 309 16.39 0.95 18.20
N ASP A 310 15.53 1.60 18.98
CA ASP A 310 15.79 1.91 20.39
C ASP A 310 14.75 1.23 21.28
N PRO A 311 15.04 0.00 21.76
CA PRO A 311 14.14 -0.72 22.66
C PRO A 311 13.84 0.02 23.96
N ALA A 312 14.72 0.94 24.40
CA ALA A 312 14.47 1.71 25.61
C ALA A 312 13.28 2.67 25.43
N LYS A 313 12.96 3.08 24.20
CA LYS A 313 11.81 3.93 23.87
C LYS A 313 10.51 3.15 23.65
N LYS A 314 10.50 1.81 23.74
CA LYS A 314 9.31 0.99 23.48
C LYS A 314 8.10 1.37 24.36
N HIS A 315 8.34 1.87 25.57
CA HIS A 315 7.29 2.35 26.47
C HIS A 315 6.61 3.65 26.00
N LEU A 316 7.18 4.33 25.01
CA LEU A 316 6.62 5.53 24.37
C LEU A 316 5.83 5.20 23.10
N ASP A 317 5.87 3.96 22.63
CA ASP A 317 5.12 3.56 21.46
C ASP A 317 3.61 3.60 21.75
N THR A 318 2.86 4.15 20.82
CA THR A 318 1.41 4.24 20.79
C THR A 318 0.89 3.58 19.51
N ASN A 319 -0.43 3.54 19.32
CA ASN A 319 -0.99 3.11 18.04
C ASN A 319 -0.62 4.07 16.90
N THR A 320 -0.47 5.37 17.17
CA THR A 320 -0.26 6.43 16.16
C THR A 320 1.20 6.87 15.99
N ASP A 321 2.10 6.46 16.87
CA ASP A 321 3.51 6.86 16.89
C ASP A 321 4.35 5.74 17.51
N ARG A 322 5.53 5.43 16.97
CA ARG A 322 6.39 4.33 17.45
C ARG A 322 7.85 4.78 17.54
N PRO A 323 8.21 5.63 18.52
CA PRO A 323 9.55 6.19 18.67
C PRO A 323 10.67 5.14 18.77
N SER A 324 10.37 3.93 19.27
CA SER A 324 11.35 2.84 19.33
C SER A 324 11.83 2.40 17.95
N LEU A 325 10.93 2.40 16.96
CA LEU A 325 11.23 2.06 15.58
C LEU A 325 11.75 3.27 14.79
N ALA A 326 11.17 4.46 15.01
CA ALA A 326 11.55 5.70 14.33
C ALA A 326 13.02 6.11 14.59
N ASN A 327 13.59 5.70 15.73
CA ASN A 327 15.00 5.93 16.03
C ASN A 327 15.96 5.37 14.96
N GLY A 328 15.55 4.31 14.27
CA GLY A 328 16.28 3.67 13.19
C GLY A 328 16.38 4.53 11.94
N LYS A 329 17.59 4.64 11.37
CA LYS A 329 17.87 5.47 10.19
C LYS A 329 18.15 4.60 8.96
N SER A 330 17.78 5.11 7.79
CA SER A 330 18.03 4.48 6.51
C SER A 330 19.47 4.73 6.07
N ALA A 331 20.11 3.73 5.46
CA ALA A 331 21.48 3.81 5.00
C ALA A 331 21.58 3.69 3.47
N HIS A 332 22.28 4.61 2.84
CA HIS A 332 22.61 4.60 1.42
C HIS A 332 24.06 4.18 1.22
N PHE A 333 24.27 2.93 0.80
CA PHE A 333 25.61 2.39 0.55
C PHE A 333 26.09 2.73 -0.85
N SER A 334 27.31 3.24 -0.94
CA SER A 334 28.05 3.56 -2.16
C SER A 334 29.55 3.41 -1.93
N GLY A 335 30.41 3.59 -2.94
CA GLY A 335 31.88 3.46 -2.79
C GLY A 335 32.44 2.20 -3.47
N VAL A 336 33.26 1.42 -2.76
CA VAL A 336 33.91 0.21 -3.33
C VAL A 336 32.85 -0.79 -3.84
N ASP A 337 32.93 -1.17 -5.11
CA ASP A 337 32.03 -2.17 -5.72
C ASP A 337 32.49 -3.59 -5.36
N GLY A 338 31.54 -4.50 -5.16
CA GLY A 338 31.82 -5.87 -4.69
C GLY A 338 32.23 -5.94 -3.21
N SER A 339 32.03 -4.87 -2.44
CA SER A 339 32.32 -4.85 -1.01
C SER A 339 31.41 -5.82 -0.22
N GLU A 340 31.77 -6.08 1.03
CA GLU A 340 31.05 -6.97 1.93
C GLU A 340 30.67 -6.26 3.24
N ILE A 341 29.42 -6.42 3.68
CA ILE A 341 28.96 -6.08 5.03
C ILE A 341 28.79 -7.38 5.82
N VAL A 342 29.43 -7.43 6.99
CA VAL A 342 29.46 -8.58 7.88
C VAL A 342 28.79 -8.21 9.21
N LEU A 343 27.62 -8.77 9.47
CA LEU A 343 26.90 -8.59 10.72
C LEU A 343 27.59 -9.41 11.82
N GLN A 344 28.04 -8.75 12.88
CA GLN A 344 28.69 -9.39 14.03
C GLN A 344 27.69 -9.88 15.09
N ASN A 345 26.44 -9.44 14.98
CA ASN A 345 25.31 -9.86 15.78
C ASN A 345 24.00 -9.55 15.02
N THR A 346 22.87 -9.99 15.58
CA THR A 346 21.54 -9.64 15.10
C THR A 346 21.31 -8.12 15.10
N ILE A 347 20.81 -7.58 13.99
CA ILE A 347 20.55 -6.16 13.77
C ILE A 347 19.05 -5.90 13.67
N ASN A 348 18.53 -5.07 14.57
CA ASN A 348 17.21 -4.46 14.43
C ASN A 348 17.36 -2.97 14.09
N GLN A 349 17.18 -2.63 12.82
CA GLN A 349 17.30 -1.27 12.31
C GLN A 349 16.01 -0.45 12.47
N GLY A 350 14.97 -1.00 13.11
CA GLY A 350 13.69 -0.31 13.31
C GLY A 350 13.05 0.06 11.96
N ALA A 351 12.71 1.33 11.78
CA ALA A 351 12.20 1.85 10.52
C ALA A 351 13.32 2.23 9.51
N GLY A 352 14.59 1.92 9.76
CA GLY A 352 15.65 2.17 8.78
C GLY A 352 15.63 1.17 7.61
N ALA A 353 15.78 1.65 6.38
CA ALA A 353 15.95 0.83 5.19
C ALA A 353 17.42 0.77 4.73
N LEU A 354 17.74 -0.20 3.87
CA LEU A 354 19.06 -0.31 3.23
C LEU A 354 18.93 -0.04 1.73
N TYR A 355 19.64 0.96 1.23
CA TYR A 355 19.71 1.32 -0.18
C TYR A 355 21.09 0.98 -0.72
N PHE A 356 21.14 0.16 -1.76
CA PHE A 356 22.37 -0.34 -2.35
C PHE A 356 22.63 0.29 -3.72
N ASN A 357 23.65 1.13 -3.80
CA ASN A 357 24.13 1.75 -5.04
C ASN A 357 25.32 1.01 -5.68
N ASN A 358 25.77 -0.08 -5.06
CA ASN A 358 26.90 -0.91 -5.47
C ASN A 358 26.50 -2.39 -5.52
N ASN A 359 27.25 -3.20 -6.24
CA ASN A 359 27.25 -4.64 -6.04
C ASN A 359 27.87 -4.94 -4.67
N MET A 360 27.26 -5.83 -3.89
CA MET A 360 27.71 -6.07 -2.52
C MET A 360 27.24 -7.42 -1.98
N THR A 361 27.99 -7.97 -1.03
CA THR A 361 27.55 -9.10 -0.21
C THR A 361 27.18 -8.63 1.19
N VAL A 362 26.08 -9.13 1.73
CA VAL A 362 25.67 -8.95 3.13
C VAL A 362 25.57 -10.32 3.77
N ARG A 363 26.38 -10.59 4.79
CA ARG A 363 26.38 -11.88 5.52
C ARG A 363 26.49 -11.65 7.02
N ALA A 364 26.23 -12.70 7.78
CA ALA A 364 26.47 -12.70 9.23
C ALA A 364 27.70 -13.55 9.60
N GLU A 365 28.39 -13.18 10.69
CA GLU A 365 29.43 -14.02 11.28
C GLU A 365 28.83 -15.32 11.84
N ASN A 366 27.71 -15.20 12.56
CA ASN A 366 26.89 -16.33 12.98
C ASN A 366 25.69 -16.46 12.04
N ASN A 367 25.53 -17.62 11.40
CA ASN A 367 24.46 -17.86 10.41
C ASN A 367 23.02 -17.69 10.98
N ASN A 368 22.86 -17.68 12.31
CA ASN A 368 21.57 -17.45 12.95
C ASN A 368 21.30 -15.99 13.29
N ASP A 369 22.27 -15.10 13.13
CA ASP A 369 22.01 -13.67 13.26
C ASP A 369 21.11 -13.20 12.12
N THR A 370 20.21 -12.30 12.49
CA THR A 370 19.17 -11.79 11.60
C THR A 370 19.32 -10.30 11.36
N TRP A 371 18.73 -9.82 10.28
CA TRP A 371 18.50 -8.40 10.06
C TRP A 371 16.99 -8.13 9.98
N THR A 372 16.56 -7.04 10.61
CA THR A 372 15.20 -6.50 10.50
C THR A 372 15.29 -5.00 10.28
N GLY A 373 14.48 -4.50 9.34
CA GLY A 373 14.35 -3.07 9.08
C GLY A 373 13.18 -2.80 8.14
N ALA A 374 13.07 -1.57 7.65
CA ALA A 374 11.98 -1.17 6.77
C ALA A 374 11.99 -1.90 5.42
N GLY A 375 13.17 -2.24 4.91
CA GLY A 375 13.33 -3.02 3.69
C GLY A 375 14.67 -2.79 3.01
N VAL A 376 14.83 -3.43 1.86
CA VAL A 376 16.02 -3.40 1.02
C VAL A 376 15.66 -2.84 -0.35
N VAL A 377 16.42 -1.86 -0.81
CA VAL A 377 16.33 -1.27 -2.14
C VAL A 377 17.63 -1.55 -2.88
N VAL A 378 17.54 -2.29 -3.98
CA VAL A 378 18.70 -2.55 -4.86
C VAL A 378 18.52 -1.75 -6.14
N ASN A 379 19.41 -0.79 -6.38
CA ASN A 379 19.28 0.10 -7.53
C ASN A 379 19.62 -0.59 -8.85
N ALA A 380 19.23 0.05 -9.96
CA ALA A 380 19.38 -0.48 -11.30
C ALA A 380 20.81 -0.96 -11.59
N ASN A 381 20.93 -2.08 -12.30
CA ASN A 381 22.21 -2.69 -12.68
C ASN A 381 23.11 -3.11 -11.49
N LYS A 382 22.55 -3.23 -10.28
CA LYS A 382 23.24 -3.75 -9.10
C LYS A 382 22.68 -5.09 -8.67
N THR A 383 23.55 -5.91 -8.09
CA THR A 383 23.21 -7.18 -7.47
C THR A 383 23.73 -7.21 -6.04
N VAL A 384 22.87 -7.58 -5.10
CA VAL A 384 23.25 -7.79 -3.70
C VAL A 384 23.12 -9.26 -3.35
N ASP A 385 24.24 -9.89 -2.98
CA ASP A 385 24.26 -11.22 -2.36
C ASP A 385 23.80 -11.10 -0.92
N TRP A 386 22.61 -11.60 -0.63
CA TRP A 386 21.95 -11.50 0.66
C TRP A 386 21.98 -12.85 1.37
N GLN A 387 22.87 -12.95 2.35
CA GLN A 387 23.15 -14.17 3.11
C GLN A 387 22.67 -14.10 4.56
N VAL A 388 21.76 -13.18 4.87
CA VAL A 388 21.24 -12.93 6.21
C VAL A 388 19.76 -13.31 6.29
N LYS A 389 19.36 -13.95 7.40
CA LYS A 389 17.95 -14.31 7.67
C LYS A 389 17.18 -13.11 8.23
N ASN A 390 15.86 -13.17 8.23
CA ASN A 390 15.02 -12.25 9.01
C ASN A 390 14.14 -13.03 10.02
N PRO A 391 13.73 -12.43 11.14
CA PRO A 391 12.99 -13.12 12.18
C PRO A 391 11.65 -13.68 11.72
N GLN A 392 11.15 -14.70 12.41
CA GLN A 392 9.79 -15.18 12.23
C GLN A 392 8.78 -14.05 12.52
N GLY A 393 7.79 -13.88 11.63
CA GLY A 393 6.79 -12.82 11.73
C GLY A 393 7.27 -11.46 11.18
N ASP A 394 8.53 -11.35 10.76
CA ASP A 394 9.01 -10.22 9.97
C ASP A 394 8.78 -10.45 8.47
N ARG A 395 8.43 -9.38 7.75
CA ARG A 395 8.33 -9.36 6.28
C ARG A 395 9.40 -8.43 5.70
N LEU A 396 10.42 -9.00 5.05
CA LEU A 396 11.41 -8.25 4.29
C LEU A 396 10.73 -7.58 3.10
N SER A 397 10.81 -6.26 2.98
CA SER A 397 10.28 -5.54 1.81
C SER A 397 11.41 -5.30 0.81
N LYS A 398 11.25 -5.76 -0.44
CA LYS A 398 12.25 -5.57 -1.51
C LYS A 398 11.72 -4.65 -2.61
N LEU A 399 12.46 -3.56 -2.87
CA LEU A 399 12.22 -2.59 -3.95
C LEU A 399 13.49 -2.31 -4.77
N GLY A 400 13.38 -1.44 -5.78
CA GLY A 400 14.46 -1.09 -6.69
C GLY A 400 14.64 -2.11 -7.80
N THR A 401 14.99 -1.64 -9.00
CA THR A 401 15.00 -2.44 -10.23
C THR A 401 16.16 -3.43 -10.34
N GLY A 402 17.12 -3.40 -9.41
CA GLY A 402 18.22 -4.36 -9.33
C GLY A 402 17.84 -5.70 -8.71
N THR A 403 18.86 -6.53 -8.51
CA THR A 403 18.72 -7.94 -8.10
C THR A 403 19.11 -8.14 -6.64
N LEU A 404 18.25 -8.80 -5.86
CA LEU A 404 18.62 -9.38 -4.57
C LEU A 404 18.80 -10.89 -4.76
N LEU A 405 20.03 -11.37 -4.66
CA LEU A 405 20.37 -12.79 -4.72
C LEU A 405 20.39 -13.35 -3.30
N VAL A 406 19.35 -14.07 -2.91
CA VAL A 406 19.21 -14.64 -1.57
C VAL A 406 19.93 -15.98 -1.53
N ASN A 407 21.17 -15.99 -1.04
CA ASN A 407 22.07 -17.15 -1.07
C ASN A 407 22.68 -17.49 0.30
N GLY A 408 21.93 -17.21 1.37
CA GLY A 408 22.25 -17.63 2.74
C GLY A 408 22.14 -19.14 2.96
N LYS A 409 22.22 -19.57 4.22
CA LYS A 409 22.25 -21.00 4.58
C LYS A 409 21.14 -21.39 5.55
N GLY A 410 20.61 -22.60 5.38
CA GLY A 410 19.64 -23.22 6.29
C GLY A 410 18.22 -22.70 6.10
N LYS A 411 17.42 -22.78 7.17
CA LYS A 411 16.01 -22.36 7.18
C LYS A 411 15.86 -20.92 7.65
N ASN A 412 15.43 -20.03 6.76
CA ASN A 412 14.94 -18.70 7.15
C ASN A 412 13.46 -18.79 7.54
N LEU A 413 13.09 -18.19 8.68
CA LEU A 413 11.73 -18.22 9.20
C LEU A 413 10.92 -16.96 8.87
N GLY A 414 11.59 -15.91 8.40
CA GLY A 414 10.92 -14.68 7.97
C GLY A 414 10.29 -14.77 6.59
N ASP A 415 9.45 -13.79 6.29
CA ASP A 415 8.73 -13.65 5.03
C ASP A 415 9.39 -12.58 4.14
N ILE A 416 9.01 -12.52 2.87
CA ILE A 416 9.39 -11.45 1.94
C ILE A 416 8.19 -10.94 1.15
N SER A 417 8.14 -9.64 0.87
CA SER A 417 7.30 -9.03 -0.16
C SER A 417 8.18 -8.38 -1.23
N VAL A 418 7.99 -8.79 -2.48
CA VAL A 418 8.77 -8.34 -3.64
C VAL A 418 7.92 -7.38 -4.46
N GLY A 419 8.19 -6.10 -4.30
CA GLY A 419 7.49 -5.03 -5.03
C GLY A 419 8.18 -4.64 -6.33
N GLU A 420 9.50 -4.77 -6.46
CA GLU A 420 10.22 -4.31 -7.66
C GLU A 420 11.57 -5.03 -7.87
N GLY A 421 11.96 -5.14 -9.14
CA GLY A 421 13.22 -5.74 -9.56
C GLY A 421 13.19 -7.25 -9.51
N THR A 422 14.35 -7.86 -9.29
CA THR A 422 14.48 -9.32 -9.26
C THR A 422 14.90 -9.80 -7.88
N VAL A 423 14.29 -10.89 -7.42
CA VAL A 423 14.76 -11.68 -6.27
C VAL A 423 15.06 -13.08 -6.75
N ILE A 424 16.29 -13.53 -6.58
CA ILE A 424 16.69 -14.91 -6.88
C ILE A 424 16.76 -15.65 -5.55
N LEU A 425 15.91 -16.66 -5.37
CA LEU A 425 15.95 -17.53 -4.20
C LEU A 425 16.93 -18.68 -4.49
N ASP A 426 18.12 -18.60 -3.91
CA ASP A 426 19.21 -19.58 -4.03
C ASP A 426 19.81 -19.93 -2.66
N GLN A 427 18.95 -20.03 -1.64
CA GLN A 427 19.33 -20.43 -0.30
C GLN A 427 19.98 -21.81 -0.33
N LYS A 428 21.09 -21.96 0.37
CA LYS A 428 21.86 -23.21 0.47
C LYS A 428 21.41 -24.03 1.68
N ALA A 429 21.53 -25.34 1.57
CA ALA A 429 21.18 -26.25 2.67
C ALA A 429 22.20 -26.15 3.82
N GLU A 430 21.72 -26.27 5.06
CA GLU A 430 22.54 -26.42 6.26
C GLU A 430 21.78 -27.33 7.25
N ASN A 431 22.48 -28.32 7.82
CA ASN A 431 21.88 -29.29 8.76
C ASN A 431 20.60 -29.98 8.21
N GLY A 432 20.59 -30.28 6.91
CA GLY A 432 19.46 -30.91 6.22
C GLY A 432 18.24 -30.02 5.99
N GLN A 433 18.33 -28.72 6.33
CA GLN A 433 17.27 -27.74 6.11
C GLN A 433 17.64 -26.75 5.02
N GLN A 434 16.68 -26.37 4.18
CA GLN A 434 16.84 -25.37 3.12
C GLN A 434 15.50 -24.64 2.97
N GLN A 435 15.49 -23.32 3.18
CA GLN A 435 14.32 -22.46 2.95
C GLN A 435 14.78 -21.00 2.89
N ALA A 436 14.53 -20.31 1.77
CA ALA A 436 14.87 -18.91 1.58
C ALA A 436 13.95 -17.99 2.38
N PHE A 437 12.64 -18.27 2.38
CA PHE A 437 11.63 -17.55 3.18
C PHE A 437 10.48 -18.49 3.55
N ASN A 438 9.78 -18.16 4.63
CA ASN A 438 8.57 -18.85 5.04
C ASN A 438 7.39 -18.53 4.12
N GLN A 439 7.20 -17.26 3.75
CA GLN A 439 6.21 -16.79 2.79
C GLN A 439 6.82 -15.83 1.76
N VAL A 440 6.35 -15.89 0.51
CA VAL A 440 6.79 -15.01 -0.59
C VAL A 440 5.59 -14.32 -1.20
N GLY A 441 5.47 -13.01 -0.97
CA GLY A 441 4.52 -12.14 -1.63
C GLY A 441 5.12 -11.50 -2.88
N ILE A 442 4.41 -11.56 -4.00
CA ILE A 442 4.79 -10.89 -5.26
C ILE A 442 3.74 -9.83 -5.56
N THR A 443 4.12 -8.56 -5.56
CA THR A 443 3.18 -7.43 -5.61
C THR A 443 3.58 -6.34 -6.62
N SER A 444 2.61 -5.48 -6.94
CA SER A 444 2.66 -4.33 -7.85
C SER A 444 2.83 -4.61 -9.35
N GLY A 445 3.13 -5.84 -9.74
CA GLY A 445 3.39 -6.24 -11.13
C GLY A 445 4.80 -5.93 -11.63
N ARG A 446 5.63 -5.24 -10.84
CA ARG A 446 6.98 -4.79 -11.22
C ARG A 446 8.09 -5.77 -10.82
N GLY A 447 7.81 -6.71 -9.91
CA GLY A 447 8.78 -7.69 -9.41
C GLY A 447 8.81 -9.02 -10.18
N THR A 448 9.97 -9.68 -10.14
CA THR A 448 10.15 -11.09 -10.53
C THR A 448 10.86 -11.86 -9.42
N VAL A 449 10.31 -13.00 -9.02
CA VAL A 449 10.97 -13.98 -8.14
C VAL A 449 11.45 -15.15 -8.98
N VAL A 450 12.71 -15.53 -8.86
CA VAL A 450 13.32 -16.63 -9.60
C VAL A 450 13.72 -17.73 -8.62
N LEU A 451 13.35 -18.98 -8.92
CA LEU A 451 13.72 -20.13 -8.09
C LEU A 451 14.98 -20.80 -8.61
N ALA A 452 16.03 -20.92 -7.78
CA ALA A 452 17.21 -21.69 -8.15
C ALA A 452 16.96 -23.20 -8.10
N ASN A 453 16.03 -23.64 -7.22
CA ASN A 453 15.54 -25.02 -7.12
C ASN A 453 14.15 -25.06 -6.45
N ASP A 454 13.59 -26.26 -6.31
CA ASP A 454 12.28 -26.55 -5.73
C ASP A 454 12.21 -26.51 -4.18
N LYS A 455 13.35 -26.30 -3.50
CA LYS A 455 13.44 -26.29 -2.01
C LYS A 455 13.46 -24.89 -1.40
N GLN A 456 13.28 -23.85 -2.22
CA GLN A 456 13.47 -22.47 -1.78
C GLN A 456 12.33 -21.97 -0.90
N VAL A 457 11.10 -22.39 -1.19
CA VAL A 457 9.89 -21.97 -0.48
C VAL A 457 8.82 -23.05 -0.68
N ASN A 458 7.94 -23.24 0.29
CA ASN A 458 6.74 -24.05 0.08
C ASN A 458 5.85 -23.35 -0.97
N PRO A 459 5.50 -23.99 -2.11
CA PRO A 459 4.70 -23.35 -3.15
C PRO A 459 3.36 -22.80 -2.64
N ASN A 460 2.77 -23.44 -1.64
CA ASN A 460 1.51 -23.00 -1.03
C ASN A 460 1.66 -21.74 -0.17
N ASN A 461 2.88 -21.30 0.12
CA ASN A 461 3.17 -20.04 0.82
C ASN A 461 3.63 -18.93 -0.15
N ILE A 462 3.48 -19.14 -1.47
CA ILE A 462 3.65 -18.09 -2.47
C ILE A 462 2.27 -17.48 -2.74
N TYR A 463 2.17 -16.15 -2.70
CA TYR A 463 0.98 -15.43 -3.14
C TYR A 463 1.32 -14.29 -4.09
N PHE A 464 0.42 -14.05 -5.04
CA PHE A 464 0.43 -12.87 -5.90
C PHE A 464 -0.57 -11.87 -5.32
N GLY A 465 -0.04 -10.82 -4.67
CA GLY A 465 -0.87 -9.75 -4.11
C GLY A 465 -1.35 -8.77 -5.18
N PHE A 466 -1.71 -7.56 -4.79
CA PHE A 466 -2.20 -6.53 -5.72
C PHE A 466 -1.26 -6.34 -6.93
N ARG A 467 -1.81 -6.50 -8.14
CA ARG A 467 -1.14 -6.48 -9.46
C ARG A 467 -0.08 -7.57 -9.67
N GLY A 468 0.07 -8.49 -8.74
CA GLY A 468 0.94 -9.65 -8.81
C GLY A 468 2.38 -9.31 -9.23
N GLY A 469 2.85 -9.99 -10.27
CA GLY A 469 4.23 -9.98 -10.76
C GLY A 469 4.57 -11.33 -11.37
N ARG A 470 5.86 -11.68 -11.43
CA ARG A 470 6.30 -12.95 -12.05
C ARG A 470 6.95 -13.89 -11.04
N LEU A 471 6.53 -15.14 -11.05
CA LEU A 471 7.30 -16.27 -10.50
C LEU A 471 7.95 -17.01 -11.66
N ASP A 472 9.27 -16.96 -11.75
CA ASP A 472 10.06 -17.69 -12.73
C ASP A 472 10.54 -19.01 -12.14
N LEU A 473 10.03 -20.10 -12.70
CA LEU A 473 10.34 -21.46 -12.28
C LEU A 473 11.76 -21.85 -12.65
N ASN A 474 12.35 -21.20 -13.66
CA ASN A 474 13.75 -21.41 -14.06
C ASN A 474 14.12 -22.90 -14.26
N GLY A 475 13.24 -23.67 -14.89
CA GLY A 475 13.42 -25.11 -15.15
C GLY A 475 12.99 -26.05 -14.02
N ASN A 476 12.46 -25.53 -12.92
CA ASN A 476 12.02 -26.35 -11.78
C ASN A 476 10.56 -26.82 -11.91
N ALA A 477 10.27 -27.98 -11.33
CA ALA A 477 8.90 -28.46 -11.17
C ALA A 477 8.33 -27.97 -9.83
N LEU A 478 7.11 -27.43 -9.83
CA LEU A 478 6.39 -27.04 -8.61
C LEU A 478 5.01 -27.68 -8.53
N ASN A 479 4.63 -28.09 -7.32
CA ASN A 479 3.30 -28.61 -7.01
C ASN A 479 2.57 -27.63 -6.08
N PHE A 480 1.45 -27.08 -6.54
CA PHE A 480 0.58 -26.19 -5.79
C PHE A 480 -0.71 -26.92 -5.43
N ASN A 481 -1.22 -26.76 -4.21
CA ASN A 481 -2.60 -27.17 -3.92
C ASN A 481 -3.59 -26.24 -4.64
N TYR A 482 -3.32 -24.94 -4.57
CA TYR A 482 -3.95 -23.87 -5.33
C TYR A 482 -2.96 -22.68 -5.41
N ILE A 483 -3.16 -21.77 -6.36
CA ILE A 483 -2.30 -20.59 -6.52
C ILE A 483 -3.03 -19.38 -5.93
N GLN A 484 -2.52 -18.87 -4.80
CA GLN A 484 -3.04 -17.66 -4.16
C GLN A 484 -2.82 -16.44 -5.05
N ASN A 485 -3.89 -15.85 -5.58
CA ASN A 485 -3.77 -14.68 -6.47
C ASN A 485 -4.90 -13.66 -6.28
N ALA A 486 -4.52 -12.38 -6.18
CA ALA A 486 -5.46 -11.28 -6.00
C ALA A 486 -6.14 -10.84 -7.30
N ASP A 487 -5.42 -10.87 -8.42
CA ASP A 487 -5.86 -10.39 -9.73
C ASP A 487 -5.05 -10.96 -10.93
N GLU A 488 -5.39 -10.50 -12.13
CA GLU A 488 -4.78 -10.91 -13.41
C GLU A 488 -3.29 -10.58 -13.56
N GLY A 489 -2.70 -9.83 -12.62
CA GLY A 489 -1.27 -9.53 -12.60
C GLY A 489 -0.38 -10.71 -12.21
N ALA A 490 -0.96 -11.80 -11.68
CA ALA A 490 -0.24 -13.02 -11.34
C ALA A 490 0.28 -13.77 -12.59
N LYS A 491 1.60 -14.00 -12.66
CA LYS A 491 2.23 -14.69 -13.80
C LYS A 491 3.23 -15.73 -13.31
N ILE A 492 3.06 -16.97 -13.74
CA ILE A 492 4.07 -18.03 -13.60
C ILE A 492 4.73 -18.23 -14.97
N VAL A 493 6.06 -18.20 -15.00
CA VAL A 493 6.85 -18.27 -16.24
C VAL A 493 8.01 -19.24 -16.08
N ASN A 494 8.61 -19.62 -17.20
CA ASN A 494 9.90 -20.30 -17.22
C ASN A 494 10.80 -19.59 -18.24
N HIS A 495 11.79 -18.83 -17.78
CA HIS A 495 12.76 -18.22 -18.68
C HIS A 495 14.02 -19.07 -18.93
N ASN A 496 14.12 -20.25 -18.30
CA ASN A 496 15.19 -21.19 -18.60
C ASN A 496 14.93 -21.83 -19.98
N ARG A 497 15.75 -21.45 -20.97
CA ARG A 497 15.63 -21.94 -22.36
C ARG A 497 16.17 -23.36 -22.55
N ASN A 498 16.92 -23.88 -21.58
CA ASN A 498 17.61 -25.16 -21.69
C ASN A 498 16.90 -26.27 -20.90
N GLN A 499 15.92 -25.92 -20.06
CA GLN A 499 15.21 -26.88 -19.21
C GLN A 499 13.73 -26.53 -19.13
N ALA A 500 12.89 -27.51 -19.45
CA ALA A 500 11.45 -27.40 -19.25
C ALA A 500 11.10 -27.39 -17.76
N ALA A 501 10.05 -26.66 -17.40
CA ALA A 501 9.46 -26.62 -16.07
C ALA A 501 8.04 -27.21 -16.13
N SER A 502 7.55 -27.75 -15.01
CA SER A 502 6.18 -28.23 -14.88
C SER A 502 5.49 -27.62 -13.67
N VAL A 503 4.22 -27.26 -13.82
CA VAL A 503 3.36 -26.82 -12.73
C VAL A 503 2.24 -27.83 -12.58
N THR A 504 2.15 -28.44 -11.41
CA THR A 504 1.00 -29.28 -11.03
C THR A 504 0.13 -28.46 -10.09
N ILE A 505 -1.18 -28.41 -10.38
CA ILE A 505 -2.17 -27.74 -9.53
C ILE A 505 -3.15 -28.79 -9.05
N GLY A 506 -3.40 -28.79 -7.74
CA GLY A 506 -4.27 -29.72 -7.07
C GLY A 506 -3.50 -30.63 -6.14
N LYS A 507 -4.24 -31.20 -5.20
CA LYS A 507 -3.77 -32.25 -4.32
C LYS A 507 -4.48 -33.53 -4.74
N GLU A 508 -3.75 -34.57 -5.14
CA GLU A 508 -4.32 -35.92 -5.11
C GLU A 508 -4.50 -36.26 -3.63
N LEU A 509 -5.73 -36.14 -3.14
CA LEU A 509 -6.06 -36.56 -1.78
C LEU A 509 -5.95 -38.07 -1.72
N THR A 510 -5.02 -38.56 -0.90
CA THR A 510 -5.00 -39.97 -0.54
C THR A 510 -6.06 -40.24 0.53
N GLU A 511 -6.59 -41.46 0.60
CA GLU A 511 -7.66 -41.85 1.54
C GLU A 511 -7.30 -41.54 3.01
N ASN A 512 -6.00 -41.57 3.34
CA ASN A 512 -5.44 -41.25 4.66
C ASN A 512 -5.45 -39.75 5.01
N GLU A 513 -5.70 -38.88 4.03
CA GLU A 513 -5.77 -37.42 4.19
C GLU A 513 -7.22 -36.90 4.22
N LEU A 514 -8.20 -37.81 4.13
CA LEU A 514 -9.60 -37.52 4.39
C LEU A 514 -9.81 -37.45 5.91
N GLU A 515 -10.21 -36.29 6.43
CA GLU A 515 -10.64 -36.18 7.83
C GLU A 515 -11.98 -36.91 8.03
N TRP A 516 -11.92 -38.10 8.62
CA TRP A 516 -13.10 -38.83 9.09
C TRP A 516 -13.52 -38.28 10.45
N VAL A 517 -14.59 -37.48 10.48
CA VAL A 517 -15.07 -36.81 11.70
C VAL A 517 -16.14 -37.64 12.42
N ASN A 518 -16.02 -37.79 13.74
CA ASN A 518 -17.02 -38.46 14.58
C ASN A 518 -18.32 -37.63 14.70
N TRP A 519 -19.46 -38.31 14.53
CA TRP A 519 -20.82 -37.79 14.31
C TRP A 519 -21.34 -36.71 15.29
N SER A 520 -20.77 -36.55 16.47
CA SER A 520 -21.38 -35.73 17.54
C SER A 520 -20.97 -34.25 17.58
N LYS A 521 -20.19 -33.71 16.63
CA LYS A 521 -19.67 -32.32 16.76
C LYS A 521 -19.66 -31.38 15.55
N ASN A 522 -19.99 -31.76 14.31
CA ASN A 522 -20.05 -30.78 13.20
C ASN A 522 -20.87 -31.21 11.98
N HIS A 523 -21.68 -30.29 11.42
CA HIS A 523 -22.72 -30.56 10.42
C HIS A 523 -22.33 -30.25 8.95
N ARG A 524 -21.06 -30.31 8.54
CA ARG A 524 -20.63 -29.69 7.26
C ARG A 524 -19.80 -30.53 6.27
N LEU A 525 -19.68 -31.86 6.34
CA LEU A 525 -18.95 -32.65 5.32
C LEU A 525 -19.61 -34.00 4.97
N HIS A 526 -19.26 -34.55 3.79
CA HIS A 526 -19.92 -35.67 3.08
C HIS A 526 -19.71 -37.07 3.69
N TRP A 527 -20.55 -38.04 3.27
CA TRP A 527 -20.92 -39.25 4.02
C TRP A 527 -20.75 -40.56 3.23
N GLU A 528 -20.48 -41.67 3.93
CA GLU A 528 -20.63 -43.04 3.42
C GLU A 528 -21.66 -43.80 4.29
N PHE A 529 -22.62 -44.48 3.65
CA PHE A 529 -23.59 -45.34 4.34
C PHE A 529 -23.11 -46.78 4.26
N MET A 530 -22.67 -47.36 5.38
CA MET A 530 -22.62 -48.80 5.53
C MET A 530 -23.94 -49.28 6.13
N SER A 531 -24.76 -49.96 5.32
CA SER A 531 -25.89 -50.73 5.85
C SER A 531 -25.34 -51.94 6.59
N MET A 532 -25.70 -52.09 7.87
CA MET A 532 -25.68 -53.40 8.53
C MET A 532 -26.82 -54.26 8.04
#